data_AF-A0A0C7J035-F1
#
_entry.id   AF-A0A0C7J035-F1
#
_cell.length_a   1.000
_cell.length_b   1.000
_cell.length_c   1.000
_cell.angle_alpha   90.00
_cell.angle_beta   90.00
_cell.angle_gamma   90.00
#
_symmetry.space_group_name_H-M   'P 1'
#
loop_
_entity.id
_entity.type
_entity.pdbx_description
1 polymer ?
#
loop_
_entity_poly.entity_id
_entity_poly.type
_entity_poly.pdbx_seq_one_letter_code
_entity_poly.pdbx_strand_id
1 'polypeptide(L)' 'MTNKPLVNNAKEALNQMKLEMAGELGIQNNHIDGANQTAYENGLMAGSIGAMMTKKLVKMGEEQLIREYNSKKI' A
#
# COMPACT_ATOMS: atom_id res chain seq x y z
N MET A 1 5.61 16.88 9.01
CA MET A 1 5.65 15.48 8.51
C MET A 1 6.37 15.48 7.18
N THR A 2 7.27 14.54 6.93
CA THR A 2 7.97 14.41 5.65
C THR A 2 7.13 13.55 4.71
N ASN A 3 6.98 13.94 3.44
CA ASN A 3 6.24 13.17 2.42
C ASN A 3 7.08 12.01 1.85
N LYS A 4 7.87 11.36 2.69
CA LYS A 4 8.76 10.26 2.31
C LYS A 4 8.32 8.98 3.00
N PRO A 5 8.47 7.80 2.36
CA PRO A 5 8.26 6.53 3.03
C PRO A 5 9.11 6.43 4.30
N LEU A 6 8.58 5.77 5.33
CA LEU A 6 9.30 5.50 6.59
C LEU A 6 10.63 4.77 6.32
N VAL A 7 10.61 3.84 5.37
CA VAL A 7 11.79 3.11 4.89
C VAL A 7 12.17 3.69 3.52
N ASN A 8 13.29 4.42 3.45
CA ASN A 8 13.69 5.15 2.24
C ASN A 8 13.79 4.28 0.98
N ASN A 9 14.16 3.01 1.12
CA ASN A 9 14.35 2.08 0.00
C ASN A 9 13.08 1.32 -0.39
N ALA A 10 11.94 1.56 0.28
CA ALA A 10 10.70 0.85 0.01
C ALA A 10 9.85 1.49 -1.10
N LYS A 11 10.24 2.65 -1.63
CA LYS A 11 9.42 3.44 -2.56
C LYS A 11 8.96 2.64 -3.79
N GLU A 12 9.86 1.88 -4.41
CA GLU A 12 9.55 1.10 -5.61
C GLU A 12 8.57 -0.04 -5.30
N ALA A 13 8.81 -0.79 -4.23
CA ALA A 13 7.92 -1.86 -3.77
C ALA A 13 6.53 -1.32 -3.40
N LEU A 14 6.47 -0.16 -2.73
CA LEU A 14 5.21 0.50 -2.38
C LEU A 14 4.47 0.99 -3.62
N ASN A 15 5.18 1.48 -4.65
CA ASN A 15 4.57 1.84 -5.93
C ASN A 15 4.00 0.62 -6.67
N GLN A 16 4.72 -0.51 -6.67
CA GLN A 16 4.21 -1.75 -7.25
C GLN A 16 2.95 -2.23 -6.51
N MET A 17 2.98 -2.24 -5.17
CA MET A 17 1.81 -2.58 -4.38
C MET A 17 0.64 -1.62 -4.63
N LYS A 18 0.88 -0.32 -4.80
CA LYS A 18 -0.16 0.66 -5.18
C LYS A 18 -0.86 0.24 -6.49
N LEU A 19 -0.08 -0.13 -7.50
CA LEU A 19 -0.60 -0.56 -8.81
C LEU A 19 -1.37 -1.88 -8.71
N GLU A 20 -0.86 -2.86 -7.94
CA GLU A 20 -1.56 -4.13 -7.68
C GLU A 20 -2.93 -3.88 -7.04
N MET A 21 -2.98 -3.10 -5.95
CA MET A 21 -4.21 -2.81 -5.21
C MET A 21 -5.21 -2.00 -6.05
N ALA A 22 -4.72 -1.08 -6.88
CA ALA A 22 -5.56 -0.36 -7.84
C ALA A 22 -6.19 -1.31 -8.87
N GLY A 23 -5.40 -2.26 -9.39
CA GLY A 23 -5.90 -3.30 -10.30
C GLY A 23 -6.96 -4.19 -9.65
N GLU A 24 -6.77 -4.60 -8.39
CA GLU A 24 -7.75 -5.37 -7.62
C GLU A 24 -9.08 -4.63 -7.41
N LEU A 25 -9.03 -3.29 -7.27
CA LEU A 25 -10.22 -2.44 -7.15
C LEU A 25 -10.85 -2.06 -8.51
N GLY A 26 -10.28 -2.50 -9.64
CA GLY A 26 -10.73 -2.11 -10.97
C GLY A 26 -10.45 -0.65 -11.33
N ILE A 27 -9.51 0.00 -10.64
CA ILE A 27 -9.10 1.38 -10.91
C ILE A 27 -8.09 1.37 -12.06
N GLN A 28 -8.41 2.06 -13.16
CA GLN A 28 -7.54 2.10 -14.34
C GLN A 28 -6.23 2.85 -14.06
N ASN A 29 -5.12 2.35 -14.64
CA ASN A 29 -3.77 2.87 -14.40
C ASN A 29 -3.58 4.38 -14.72
N ASN A 30 -4.32 4.90 -15.71
CA ASN A 30 -4.32 6.31 -16.09
C ASN A 30 -4.94 7.24 -15.03
N HIS A 31 -5.66 6.69 -14.06
CA HIS A 31 -6.36 7.44 -13.03
C HIS A 31 -5.63 7.45 -11.68
N ILE A 32 -4.67 6.55 -11.48
CA ILE A 32 -4.02 6.30 -10.17
C ILE A 32 -3.27 7.53 -9.63
N ASP A 33 -2.70 8.35 -10.53
CA ASP A 33 -1.94 9.54 -10.14
C ASP A 33 -2.81 10.82 -10.09
N GLY A 34 -4.12 10.69 -10.36
CA GLY A 34 -5.12 11.71 -10.03
C GLY A 34 -5.08 13.02 -10.82
N ALA A 35 -4.34 13.08 -11.94
CA ALA A 35 -4.07 14.33 -12.65
C ALA A 35 -5.31 15.02 -13.27
N ASN A 36 -6.36 14.26 -13.61
CA ASN A 36 -7.55 14.77 -14.33
C ASN A 36 -8.86 14.63 -13.53
N GLN A 37 -8.79 14.31 -12.24
CA GLN A 37 -9.95 14.07 -11.38
C GLN A 37 -10.12 15.16 -10.34
N THR A 38 -11.35 15.29 -9.82
CA THR A 38 -11.62 16.19 -8.70
C THR A 38 -10.87 15.73 -7.44
N ALA A 39 -10.59 16.67 -6.53
CA ALA A 39 -9.97 16.33 -5.25
C ALA A 39 -10.77 15.30 -4.44
N TYR A 40 -12.11 15.31 -4.58
CA TYR A 40 -13.00 14.35 -3.93
C TYR A 40 -12.82 12.93 -4.49
N GLU A 41 -12.85 12.77 -5.81
CA GLU A 41 -12.64 11.49 -6.48
C GLU A 41 -11.25 10.91 -6.17
N ASN A 42 -10.22 11.75 -6.25
CA ASN A 42 -8.86 11.40 -5.87
C ASN A 42 -8.76 10.92 -4.42
N GLY A 43 -9.47 11.58 -3.49
CA GLY A 43 -9.51 11.19 -2.08
C GLY A 43 -10.15 9.82 -1.86
N LEU A 44 -11.29 9.54 -2.50
CA LEU A 44 -11.97 8.24 -2.42
C LEU A 44 -11.10 7.11 -2.99
N MET A 45 -10.50 7.35 -4.16
CA MET A 45 -9.66 6.38 -4.85
C MET A 45 -8.35 6.11 -4.08
N ALA A 46 -7.59 7.16 -3.76
CA ALA A 46 -6.33 7.00 -3.03
C ALA A 46 -6.55 6.48 -1.60
N GLY A 47 -7.66 6.85 -0.96
CA GLY A 47 -8.05 6.36 0.36
C GLY A 47 -8.31 4.85 0.37
N SER A 48 -9.08 4.35 -0.61
CA SER A 48 -9.36 2.91 -0.71
C SER A 48 -8.11 2.08 -1.04
N ILE A 49 -7.28 2.54 -1.99
CA ILE A 49 -5.99 1.91 -2.29
C ILE A 49 -5.09 1.89 -1.05
N GLY A 50 -4.92 3.04 -0.38
CA GLY A 50 -4.09 3.16 0.81
C GLY A 50 -4.57 2.29 1.98
N ALA A 51 -5.89 2.13 2.16
CA ALA A 51 -6.45 1.24 3.16
C ALA A 51 -6.09 -0.23 2.89
N MET A 52 -6.20 -0.68 1.64
CA MET A 52 -5.81 -2.05 1.28
C MET A 52 -4.31 -2.30 1.40
N MET A 53 -3.48 -1.35 0.95
CA MET A 53 -2.02 -1.41 1.12
C MET A 53 -1.65 -1.54 2.61
N THR A 54 -2.25 -0.71 3.47
CA THR A 54 -2.00 -0.74 4.91
C THR A 54 -2.40 -2.08 5.51
N LYS A 55 -3.58 -2.60 5.17
CA LYS A 55 -4.04 -3.93 5.62
C LYS A 55 -3.09 -5.05 5.19
N LYS A 56 -2.60 -5.02 3.95
CA LYS A 56 -1.64 -6.02 3.41
C LYS A 56 -0.30 -5.94 4.14
N LEU A 57 0.25 -4.73 4.34
CA LEU A 57 1.50 -4.52 5.06
C LEU A 57 1.43 -4.98 6.53
N VAL A 58 0.34 -4.67 7.24
CA VAL A 58 0.13 -5.11 8.62
C VAL A 58 0.09 -6.63 8.68
N LYS A 59 -0.71 -7.28 7.81
CA LYS A 59 -0.78 -8.74 7.74
C LYS A 59 0.59 -9.38 7.49
N MET A 60 1.38 -8.85 6.56
CA MET A 60 2.74 -9.35 6.29
C MET A 60 3.66 -9.21 7.52
N GLY A 61 3.55 -8.10 8.24
CA GLY A 61 4.28 -7.87 9.49
C GLY A 61 3.88 -8.87 10.58
N GLU A 62 2.59 -9.10 10.78
CA GLU A 62 2.07 -10.09 11.73
C GLU A 62 2.60 -11.50 11.41
N GLU A 63 2.53 -11.92 10.14
CA GLU A 63 3.05 -13.21 9.69
C GLU A 63 4.56 -13.35 9.93
N GLN A 64 5.33 -12.28 9.70
CA GLN A 64 6.76 -12.26 9.97
C GLN A 64 7.05 -12.41 11.48
N LEU A 65 6.36 -11.66 12.32
CA LEU A 65 6.53 -11.74 13.78
C LEU A 65 6.20 -13.13 14.33
N ILE A 66 5.12 -13.75 13.84
CA ILE A 66 4.74 -15.12 14.22
C ILE A 66 5.81 -16.12 13.79
N ARG A 67 6.34 -16.01 12.56
CA ARG A 67 7.44 -16.86 12.07
C ARG A 67 8.68 -16.75 12.95
N GLU A 68 9.09 -15.52 13.27
CA GLU A 68 10.25 -15.25 14.13
C GLU A 68 10.05 -15.77 15.57
N TYR A 69 8.84 -15.67 16.11
CA TYR A 69 8.51 -16.22 17.42
C TYR A 69 8.63 -17.75 17.42
N ASN A 70 8.06 -18.41 16.42
CA ASN A 70 8.08 -19.86 16.31
C ASN A 70 9.49 -20.41 16.08
N SER A 71 10.33 -19.71 15.30
CA SER A 71 11.72 -20.14 15.05
C SER A 71 12.63 -20.05 16.29
N LYS A 72 12.30 -19.22 17.29
CA LYS A 72 13.07 -19.07 18.53
C LYS A 72 12.64 -20.04 19.65
N LYS A 73 11.51 -20.71 19.49
CA LYS A 73 10.97 -21.68 20.46
C LYS A 73 11.56 -23.09 20.28
N ILE A 74 12.22 -23.33 19.15
CA ILE A 74 13.00 -24.54 18.83
C ILE A 74 14.43 -24.33 19.35
#